data_AF-A0A0G1D4C9-F1
#
_entry.id   AF-A0A0G1D4C9-F1
#
_cell.length_a   1.000
_cell.length_b   1.000
_cell.length_c   1.000
_cell.angle_alpha   90.00
_cell.angle_beta   90.00
_cell.angle_gamma   90.00
#
_symmetry.space_group_name_H-M   'P 1'
#
loop_
_entity.id
_entity.type
_entity.pdbx_description
1 polymer ?
#
loop_
_entity_poly.entity_id
_entity_poly.type
_entity_poly.pdbx_seq_one_letter_code
_entity_poly.pdbx_strand_id
1 'polypeptide(L)' 'MVETPVKKPSELAINFAVAEFGVSEGAIYILFSNPVNGLALSPNSYGVTIRVTRRNGEVEEHQVAVDVEAEKVILVY' A
#
# COMPACT_ATOMS: atom_id res chain seq x y z
N MET A 1 -7.36 12.55 -25.48
CA MET A 1 -6.43 11.81 -24.61
C MET A 1 -7.24 11.44 -23.38
N VAL A 2 -7.51 10.15 -23.16
CA VAL A 2 -8.29 9.71 -22.01
C VAL A 2 -7.27 9.57 -20.88
N GLU A 3 -7.31 10.45 -19.88
CA GLU A 3 -6.50 10.29 -18.68
C GLU A 3 -7.03 9.07 -17.94
N THR A 4 -6.31 7.96 -18.00
CA THR A 4 -6.58 6.81 -17.14
C THR A 4 -6.49 7.31 -15.69
N PRO A 5 -7.50 7.10 -14.84
CA PRO A 5 -7.43 7.57 -13.46
C PRO A 5 -6.25 6.90 -12.78
N VAL A 6 -5.25 7.70 -12.40
CA VAL A 6 -4.09 7.22 -11.64
C VAL A 6 -4.58 6.78 -10.27
N LYS A 7 -4.47 5.48 -9.96
CA LYS A 7 -4.83 4.97 -8.64
C LYS A 7 -3.95 5.59 -7.58
N LYS A 8 -4.53 5.87 -6.40
CA LYS A 8 -3.77 6.43 -5.29
C LYS A 8 -2.88 5.33 -4.68
N PRO A 9 -1.66 5.65 -4.22
CA PRO A 9 -0.80 4.67 -3.56
C PRO A 9 -1.46 4.03 -2.33
N SER A 10 -2.33 4.77 -1.63
CA SER A 10 -3.14 4.24 -0.52
C SER A 10 -4.14 3.16 -0.97
N GLU A 11 -4.76 3.30 -2.14
CA GLU A 11 -5.73 2.34 -2.66
C GLU A 11 -5.03 1.03 -3.05
N LEU A 12 -3.87 1.14 -3.72
CA LEU A 12 -3.04 -0.01 -4.04
C LEU A 12 -2.57 -0.74 -2.78
N ALA A 13 -2.13 0.00 -1.75
CA ALA A 13 -1.71 -0.57 -0.47
C ALA A 13 -2.87 -1.28 0.27
N ILE A 14 -4.08 -0.72 0.25
CA ILE A 14 -5.27 -1.36 0.85
C ILE A 14 -5.62 -2.64 0.10
N ASN A 15 -5.69 -2.61 -1.23
CA ASN A 15 -5.99 -3.79 -2.05
C ASN A 15 -4.98 -4.91 -1.82
N PHE A 16 -3.69 -4.57 -1.73
CA PHE A 16 -2.64 -5.49 -1.36
C PHE A 16 -2.88 -6.10 0.02
N ALA A 17 -3.15 -5.27 1.04
CA ALA A 17 -3.35 -5.74 2.41
C ALA A 17 -4.58 -6.64 2.57
N VAL A 18 -5.67 -6.36 1.85
CA VAL A 18 -6.86 -7.22 1.80
C VAL A 18 -6.49 -8.60 1.25
N ALA A 19 -5.74 -8.64 0.14
CA ALA A 19 -5.35 -9.88 -0.51
C ALA A 19 -4.31 -10.68 0.30
N GLU A 20 -3.29 -10.00 0.84
CA GLU A 20 -2.16 -10.62 1.54
C GLU A 20 -2.55 -11.11 2.95
N PHE A 21 -3.27 -10.29 3.72
CA PHE A 21 -3.60 -10.58 5.12
C PHE A 21 -5.01 -11.16 5.31
N GLY A 22 -5.83 -11.19 4.25
CA GLY A 22 -7.20 -11.73 4.32
C GLY A 22 -8.14 -10.94 5.23
N VAL A 23 -7.88 -9.64 5.39
CA VAL A 23 -8.69 -8.71 6.20
C VAL A 23 -9.64 -7.87 5.34
N SER A 24 -10.67 -7.29 5.95
CA SER A 24 -11.52 -6.33 5.25
C SER A 24 -10.85 -4.96 5.14
N GLU A 25 -11.24 -4.16 4.15
CA GLU A 25 -10.73 -2.79 3.97
C GLU A 25 -10.88 -1.93 5.24
N GLY A 26 -12.01 -2.05 5.94
CA GLY A 26 -12.24 -1.31 7.19
C GLY A 26 -11.34 -1.70 8.37
N ALA A 27 -10.58 -2.79 8.24
CA ALA A 27 -9.60 -3.22 9.23
C ALA A 27 -8.18 -2.72 8.94
N ILE A 28 -8.00 -1.96 7.86
CA ILE A 28 -6.71 -1.43 7.39
C ILE A 28 -6.67 0.09 7.59
N TYR A 29 -5.64 0.56 8.26
CA TYR A 29 -5.38 1.98 8.46
C TYR A 29 -4.06 2.38 7.81
N ILE A 30 -4.08 3.41 6.95
CA ILE A 30 -2.85 4.02 6.43
C ILE A 30 -2.31 4.99 7.47
N LEU A 31 -1.11 4.74 7.99
CA LEU A 31 -0.44 5.61 8.96
C LEU A 31 0.35 6.70 8.26
N PHE A 32 1.17 6.32 7.28
CA PHE A 32 2.04 7.23 6.53
C PHE A 32 2.06 6.83 5.06
N SER A 33 2.21 7.82 4.19
CA SER A 33 2.39 7.61 2.75
C SER A 33 3.34 8.69 2.25
N ASN A 34 4.60 8.32 2.02
CA ASN A 34 5.65 9.25 1.62
C ASN A 34 6.19 8.88 0.23
N PRO A 35 6.41 9.87 -0.66
CA PRO A 35 7.10 9.60 -1.93
C PRO A 35 8.52 9.12 -1.64
N VAL A 36 8.96 8.09 -2.36
CA VAL A 36 10.32 7.56 -2.24
C VAL A 36 11.04 7.81 -3.55
N ASN A 37 12.02 8.71 -3.48
CA ASN A 37 12.91 8.98 -4.60
C ASN A 37 14.18 8.11 -4.44
N GLY A 38 14.52 7.32 -5.45
CA GLY A 38 15.84 6.67 -5.54
C GLY A 38 15.93 5.21 -5.09
N LEU A 39 14.81 4.51 -4.82
CA LEU A 39 14.81 3.04 -4.90
C LEU A 39 14.88 2.63 -6.38
N ALA A 40 15.25 1.38 -6.70
CA ALA A 40 15.14 0.80 -8.05
C ALA A 40 13.66 0.56 -8.44
N LEU A 41 12.80 1.49 -8.08
CA LEU A 41 11.37 1.57 -8.35
C LEU A 41 11.11 2.79 -9.23
N SER A 42 9.94 2.86 -9.85
CA SER A 42 9.57 3.98 -10.70
C SER A 42 9.67 5.33 -9.95
N PRO A 43 9.86 6.46 -10.65
CA PRO A 43 9.87 7.79 -10.03
C PRO A 43 8.55 8.13 -9.31
N ASN A 44 7.46 7.40 -9.57
CA ASN A 44 6.17 7.56 -8.92
C ASN A 44 5.93 6.46 -7.86
N SER A 45 6.94 6.24 -7.01
CA SER A 45 6.90 5.24 -5.96
C SER A 45 6.71 5.86 -4.57
N TYR A 46 6.01 5.13 -3.71
CA TYR A 46 5.65 5.55 -2.36
C TYR A 46 5.97 4.46 -1.34
N GLY A 47 6.51 4.87 -0.20
CA GLY A 47 6.54 4.05 1.00
C GLY A 47 5.26 4.31 1.79
N VAL A 48 4.46 3.27 1.98
CA VAL A 48 3.20 3.33 2.71
C VAL A 48 3.28 2.45 3.94
N THR A 49 3.03 3.02 5.12
CA THR A 49 2.90 2.24 6.35
C THR A 49 1.42 1.96 6.59
N ILE A 50 1.07 0.69 6.68
CA ILE A 50 -0.28 0.21 6.95
C ILE A 50 -0.32 -0.44 8.34
N ARG A 51 -1.44 -0.27 9.03
CA ARG A 51 -1.78 -0.99 10.24
C ARG A 51 -2.97 -1.90 9.95
N VAL A 52 -2.82 -3.17 10.25
CA VAL A 52 -3.81 -4.22 9.97
C VAL A 52 -4.36 -4.75 11.28
N THR A 53 -5.68 -4.73 11.43
CA THR A 53 -6.37 -5.37 12.57
C THR A 53 -6.92 -6.73 12.13
N ARG A 54 -6.39 -7.82 12.69
CA ARG A 54 -6.86 -9.18 12.40
C ARG A 54 -8.14 -9.49 13.17
N ARG A 55 -8.85 -10.55 12.76
CA ARG A 55 -10.12 -10.98 13.40
C ARG A 55 -9.96 -11.41 14.87
N ASN A 56 -8.77 -11.85 15.26
CA ASN A 56 -8.43 -12.18 16.65
C ASN A 56 -8.17 -10.93 17.52
N GLY A 57 -8.25 -9.73 16.94
CA GLY A 57 -7.94 -8.46 17.62
C GLY A 57 -6.45 -8.10 17.63
N GLU A 58 -5.60 -8.92 17.01
CA GLU A 58 -4.17 -8.63 16.84
C GLU A 58 -3.99 -7.46 15.87
N VAL A 59 -3.07 -6.56 16.23
CA VAL A 59 -2.75 -5.38 15.42
C VAL A 59 -1.30 -5.47 14.99
N GLU A 60 -1.07 -5.41 13.69
CA GLU A 60 0.25 -5.46 13.09
C GLU A 60 0.49 -4.22 12.24
N GLU A 61 1.74 -3.80 12.15
CA GLU A 61 2.16 -2.71 11.27
C GLU A 61 3.09 -3.26 10.20
N HIS A 62 2.85 -2.85 8.97
CA HIS A 62 3.60 -3.29 7.81
C HIS A 62 3.99 -2.08 6.97
N GLN A 63 5.21 -2.10 6.46
CA GLN A 63 5.65 -1.12 5.47
C GLN A 63 5.56 -1.76 4.09
N VAL A 64 4.93 -1.06 3.14
CA VAL A 64 4.84 -1.49 1.76
C VAL A 64 5.44 -0.44 0.84
N ALA A 65 6.11 -0.88 -0.22
CA ALA A 65 6.53 -0.04 -1.33
C ALA A 65 5.48 -0.16 -2.45
N VAL A 66 4.96 0.98 -2.89
CA VAL A 66 3.93 1.08 -3.92
C VAL A 66 4.51 1.79 -5.14
N ASP A 67 4.56 1.10 -6.25
CA ASP A 67 4.85 1.66 -7.57
C ASP A 67 3.51 1.94 -8.27
N VAL A 68 3.16 3.23 -8.40
CA VAL A 68 1.86 3.63 -8.95
C VAL A 68 1.78 3.44 -10.46
N GLU A 69 2.89 3.59 -11.17
CA GLU A 69 2.93 3.41 -12.63
C GLU A 69 2.80 1.94 -13.03
N ALA A 70 3.45 1.05 -12.29
CA ALA A 70 3.36 -0.39 -12.51
C ALA A 70 2.18 -1.06 -11.77
N GLU A 71 1.39 -0.30 -11.02
CA GLU A 71 0.36 -0.80 -10.09
C GLU A 71 0.87 -1.94 -9.18
N LYS A 72 2.13 -1.86 -8.77
CA LYS A 72 2.83 -2.92 -8.05
C LYS A 72 2.99 -2.54 -6.59
N VAL A 73 2.71 -3.49 -5.70
CA VAL A 73 2.91 -3.34 -4.26
C VAL A 73 3.84 -4.44 -3.77
N ILE A 74 4.81 -4.08 -2.93
CA ILE A 74 5.81 -4.99 -2.36
C ILE A 74 5.83 -4.78 -0.86
N LEU A 75 5.67 -5.85 -0.08
CA LEU A 75 5.85 -5.82 1.35
C LEU A 75 7.35 -5.68 1.69
N VAL A 76 7.68 -4.73 2.56
CA VAL A 76 9.03 -4.46 3.05
C VAL A 76 9.12 -5.06 4.46
N TYR A 77 10.05 -5.99 4.65
CA TYR A 77 10.34 -6.65 5.94
C TYR A 77 11.50 -5.98 6.67
#